data_AF-A0A832GT46-F1
#
_entry.id   AF-A0A832GT46-F1
#
_cell.length_a   1.000
_cell.length_b   1.000
_cell.length_c   1.000
_cell.angle_alpha   90.00
_cell.angle_beta   90.00
_cell.angle_gamma   90.00
#
_symmetry.space_group_name_H-M   'P 1'
#
loop_
_entity.id
_entity.type
_entity.pdbx_description
1 polymer ?
#
loop_
_entity_poly.entity_id
_entity_poly.type
_entity_poly.pdbx_seq_one_letter_code
_entity_poly.pdbx_strand_id
1 'polypeptide(L)'
;MKTLSFLIISLFLITAIGCTRKNTEITEKKEKPAETQMKDSISFEKKSLVRSYNGCNPDTGECTYIKFDYELMKSGEPMSNFNQIILDSISRFSGPSDTQVAQPLEKIADKFIEGYKAFTKETGDYEIPWFVEIIGKVIYQNAKIITYQVSKIEFEGGAHPNSLLDYYIYSIPEKRILKASDIIKAGSEEKISELITKKLKQMKNLRENESLEKAGYSEKSVKINDTFAVIKEGLEFYYNNYEIAPYALGPTAVQLTWEELGDLILQSGIK
;
A
#
# COMPACT_ATOMS: atom_id res chain seq x y z
N MET A 1 -18.65 -46.52 71.71
CA MET A 1 -17.87 -46.46 70.46
C MET A 1 -18.57 -45.54 69.46
N LYS A 2 -17.88 -44.46 69.08
CA LYS A 2 -17.99 -43.65 67.83
C LYS A 2 -19.38 -43.27 67.27
N THR A 3 -19.70 -41.98 67.49
CA THR A 3 -20.29 -40.97 66.57
C THR A 3 -21.06 -41.43 65.34
N LEU A 4 -22.31 -40.93 65.20
CA LEU A 4 -22.77 -40.35 63.93
C LEU A 4 -23.83 -39.28 64.21
N SER A 5 -23.54 -38.06 63.76
CA SER A 5 -24.43 -36.89 63.80
C SER A 5 -25.07 -36.76 62.43
N PHE A 6 -26.39 -36.63 62.34
CA PHE A 6 -27.04 -36.01 61.17
C PHE A 6 -28.24 -35.19 61.60
N LEU A 7 -28.25 -33.97 61.06
CA LEU A 7 -29.04 -32.81 61.42
C LEU A 7 -30.51 -32.93 60.96
N ILE A 8 -31.38 -32.38 61.80
CA ILE A 8 -32.80 -32.09 61.58
C ILE A 8 -32.95 -31.04 60.47
N ILE A 9 -34.05 -31.07 59.70
CA ILE A 9 -34.96 -29.92 59.43
C ILE A 9 -36.06 -30.33 58.43
N SER A 10 -37.21 -29.70 58.65
CA SER A 10 -38.61 -30.01 58.34
C SER A 10 -39.02 -30.25 56.88
N LEU A 11 -39.98 -31.17 56.75
CA LEU A 11 -40.83 -31.37 55.58
C LEU A 11 -42.05 -30.42 55.65
N PHE A 12 -42.25 -29.56 54.65
CA PHE A 12 -43.55 -28.94 54.36
C PHE A 12 -43.82 -29.04 52.86
N LEU A 13 -44.90 -29.76 52.54
CA LEU A 13 -45.62 -29.69 51.27
C LEU A 13 -46.09 -28.24 51.03
N ILE A 14 -46.07 -27.79 49.78
CA ILE A 14 -47.25 -27.27 49.06
C ILE A 14 -46.90 -27.18 47.58
N THR A 15 -47.75 -27.82 46.78
CA THR A 15 -47.81 -27.80 45.33
C THR A 15 -48.46 -26.50 44.82
N ALA A 16 -47.81 -25.92 43.81
CA ALA A 16 -48.31 -25.22 42.61
C ALA A 16 -49.73 -24.60 42.59
N ILE A 17 -49.83 -23.36 42.08
CA ILE A 17 -50.35 -23.01 40.73
C ILE A 17 -50.61 -21.49 40.64
N GLY A 18 -50.03 -20.87 39.60
CA GLY A 18 -50.68 -19.89 38.72
C GLY A 18 -50.92 -18.45 39.20
N CYS A 19 -50.17 -17.49 38.62
CA CYS A 19 -50.69 -16.67 37.52
C CYS A 19 -49.65 -15.67 36.99
N THR A 20 -49.71 -15.50 35.67
CA THR A 20 -48.84 -14.79 34.72
C THR A 20 -48.60 -13.30 34.94
N ARG A 21 -47.36 -12.86 34.70
CA ARG A 21 -47.06 -11.53 34.11
C ARG A 21 -45.92 -11.68 33.10
N LYS A 22 -46.17 -11.30 31.84
CA LYS A 22 -45.19 -11.29 30.74
C LYS A 22 -44.03 -10.37 31.10
N ASN A 23 -42.80 -10.90 31.10
CA ASN A 23 -41.59 -10.12 30.95
C ASN A 23 -41.01 -10.41 29.57
N THR A 24 -40.92 -9.35 28.76
CA THR A 24 -40.24 -9.35 27.47
C THR A 24 -38.75 -9.36 27.75
N GLU A 25 -38.05 -10.44 27.43
CA GLU A 25 -36.58 -10.44 27.37
C GLU A 25 -36.14 -9.57 26.19
N ILE A 26 -35.51 -8.43 26.51
CA ILE A 26 -34.69 -7.70 25.56
C ILE A 26 -33.34 -8.41 25.54
N THR A 27 -33.14 -9.28 24.56
CA THR A 27 -31.80 -9.73 24.18
C THR A 27 -31.03 -8.55 23.60
N GLU A 28 -30.09 -8.00 24.38
CA GLU A 28 -29.03 -7.13 23.86
C GLU A 28 -28.19 -7.93 22.85
N LYS A 29 -28.36 -7.60 21.56
CA LYS A 29 -27.35 -7.93 20.55
C LYS A 29 -26.09 -7.14 20.88
N LYS A 30 -25.02 -7.84 21.31
CA LYS A 30 -23.66 -7.31 21.25
C LYS A 30 -23.36 -6.93 19.79
N GLU A 31 -23.41 -5.65 19.47
CA GLU A 31 -22.86 -5.13 18.22
C GLU A 31 -21.34 -5.32 18.24
N LYS A 32 -20.81 -5.93 17.18
CA LYS A 32 -19.38 -5.98 16.91
C LYS A 32 -18.88 -4.54 16.69
N PRO A 33 -17.67 -4.16 17.12
CA PRO A 33 -17.11 -2.84 16.81
C PRO A 33 -17.11 -2.59 15.29
N ALA A 34 -17.57 -1.41 14.86
CA ALA A 34 -17.69 -1.02 13.44
C ALA A 34 -16.39 -1.20 12.65
N GLU A 35 -15.23 -1.09 13.32
CA GLU A 35 -13.90 -1.29 12.74
C GLU A 35 -13.67 -2.73 12.26
N THR A 36 -14.26 -3.74 12.93
CA THR A 36 -14.19 -5.14 12.51
C THR A 36 -15.15 -5.46 11.37
N GLN A 37 -16.27 -4.74 11.26
CA GLN A 37 -17.29 -4.96 10.23
C GLN A 37 -16.89 -4.41 8.86
N MET A 38 -16.09 -3.33 8.82
CA MET A 38 -15.70 -2.69 7.55
C MET A 38 -14.64 -3.48 6.77
N LYS A 39 -13.68 -4.08 7.47
CA LYS A 39 -12.64 -4.95 6.87
C LYS A 39 -13.24 -6.16 6.15
N ASP A 40 -14.41 -6.62 6.59
CA ASP A 40 -15.12 -7.77 6.01
C ASP A 40 -15.99 -7.39 4.79
N SER A 41 -16.09 -6.09 4.42
CA SER A 41 -16.99 -5.62 3.34
C SER A 41 -16.29 -5.23 2.03
N ILE A 42 -15.04 -4.76 2.11
CA ILE A 42 -14.25 -4.38 0.94
C ILE A 42 -13.39 -5.56 0.50
N SER A 43 -13.52 -5.95 -0.77
CA SER A 43 -12.67 -6.97 -1.38
C SER A 43 -12.08 -6.47 -2.69
N PHE A 44 -10.95 -7.05 -3.10
CA PHE A 44 -10.28 -6.71 -4.35
C PHE A 44 -10.21 -7.92 -5.27
N GLU A 45 -10.11 -7.64 -6.56
CA GLU A 45 -9.82 -8.63 -7.59
C GLU A 45 -8.61 -8.21 -8.40
N LYS A 46 -7.85 -9.21 -8.85
CA LYS A 46 -6.72 -9.01 -9.76
C LYS A 46 -7.23 -8.84 -11.19
N LYS A 47 -6.69 -7.86 -11.88
CA LYS A 47 -6.82 -7.62 -13.32
C LYS A 47 -5.44 -7.73 -13.95
N SER A 48 -5.42 -8.15 -15.21
CA SER A 48 -4.19 -8.23 -16.00
C SER A 48 -4.46 -7.75 -17.42
N LEU A 49 -3.52 -6.98 -17.95
CA LEU A 49 -3.46 -6.56 -19.34
C LEU A 49 -2.06 -6.82 -19.85
N VAL A 50 -1.96 -7.58 -20.94
CA VAL A 50 -0.68 -7.84 -21.62
C VAL A 50 -0.80 -7.42 -23.08
N ARG A 51 0.25 -6.78 -23.59
CA ARG A 51 0.51 -6.60 -25.03
C ARG A 51 1.93 -7.06 -25.30
N SER A 52 2.10 -7.84 -26.37
CA SER A 52 3.41 -8.30 -26.81
C SER A 52 3.60 -8.09 -28.30
N TYR A 53 4.85 -7.87 -28.70
CA TYR A 53 5.23 -7.73 -30.09
C TYR A 53 5.10 -9.08 -30.81
N ASN A 54 4.41 -9.10 -31.96
CA ASN A 54 4.14 -10.31 -32.74
C ASN A 54 3.54 -11.48 -31.96
N GLY A 55 2.88 -11.22 -30.82
CA GLY A 55 2.32 -12.27 -29.97
C GLY A 55 3.36 -13.15 -29.28
N CYS A 56 4.59 -12.67 -29.09
CA CYS A 56 5.61 -13.40 -28.33
C CYS A 56 5.16 -13.67 -26.89
N ASN A 57 5.73 -14.69 -26.27
CA ASN A 57 5.44 -15.06 -24.88
C ASN A 57 6.43 -14.36 -23.92
N PRO A 58 5.96 -13.48 -23.02
CA PRO A 58 6.80 -12.82 -22.01
C PRO A 58 7.65 -13.78 -21.15
N ASP A 59 7.16 -14.99 -20.90
CA ASP A 59 7.83 -15.97 -20.02
C ASP A 59 9.06 -16.63 -20.67
N THR A 60 9.28 -16.41 -21.97
CA THR A 60 10.37 -17.07 -22.73
C THR A 60 11.68 -16.27 -22.77
N GLY A 61 11.70 -15.04 -22.26
CA GLY A 61 12.91 -14.19 -22.15
C GLY A 61 13.29 -13.41 -23.42
N GLU A 62 12.85 -13.86 -24.61
CA GLU A 62 13.04 -13.16 -25.88
C GLU A 62 11.72 -12.54 -26.36
N CYS A 63 11.17 -11.61 -25.58
CA CYS A 63 9.88 -11.02 -25.92
C CYS A 63 9.84 -9.53 -25.60
N THR A 64 9.40 -8.74 -26.58
CA THR A 64 9.02 -7.36 -26.32
C THR A 64 7.58 -7.30 -25.82
N TYR A 65 7.36 -6.79 -24.61
CA TYR A 65 6.02 -6.75 -24.02
C TYR A 65 5.82 -5.63 -23.01
N ILE A 66 4.56 -5.31 -22.76
CA ILE A 66 4.12 -4.48 -21.65
C ILE A 66 3.00 -5.19 -20.91
N LYS A 67 3.12 -5.21 -19.59
CA LYS A 67 2.23 -5.93 -18.68
C LYS A 67 1.77 -5.03 -17.55
N PHE A 68 0.48 -5.01 -17.32
CA PHE A 68 -0.14 -4.40 -16.14
C PHE A 68 -0.81 -5.50 -15.35
N ASP A 69 -0.36 -5.74 -14.13
CA ASP A 69 -1.04 -6.59 -13.14
C ASP A 69 -1.48 -5.71 -11.98
N TYR A 70 -2.78 -5.55 -11.77
CA TYR A 70 -3.28 -4.60 -10.78
C TYR A 70 -4.53 -5.07 -10.05
N GLU A 71 -4.76 -4.54 -8.87
CA GLU A 71 -5.93 -4.86 -8.05
C GLU A 71 -6.96 -3.73 -8.11
N LEU A 72 -8.22 -4.10 -8.35
CA LEU A 72 -9.36 -3.18 -8.25
C LEU A 72 -10.32 -3.65 -7.18
N MET A 73 -11.05 -2.72 -6.57
CA MET A 73 -12.13 -3.05 -5.65
C MET A 73 -13.21 -3.83 -6.42
N LYS A 74 -13.55 -5.00 -5.90
CA LYS A 74 -14.57 -5.93 -6.40
C LYS A 74 -15.91 -5.74 -5.69
N SER A 75 -15.87 -5.40 -4.40
CA SER A 75 -17.06 -5.16 -3.57
C SER A 75 -16.76 -4.10 -2.51
N GLY A 76 -17.82 -3.44 -2.04
CA GLY A 76 -17.75 -2.38 -1.04
C GLY A 76 -17.96 -0.99 -1.64
N GLU A 77 -18.07 0.01 -0.77
CA GLU A 77 -18.13 1.42 -1.16
C GLU A 77 -16.86 2.12 -0.67
N PRO A 78 -16.29 3.07 -1.44
CA PRO A 78 -16.76 3.65 -2.70
C PRO A 78 -16.11 3.07 -3.99
N MET A 79 -16.46 1.84 -4.38
CA MET A 79 -15.80 1.06 -5.44
C MET A 79 -15.56 1.83 -6.75
N SER A 80 -16.58 2.47 -7.31
CA SER A 80 -16.44 3.15 -8.61
C SER A 80 -15.44 4.30 -8.56
N ASN A 81 -15.41 5.07 -7.47
CA ASN A 81 -14.50 6.19 -7.32
C ASN A 81 -13.07 5.71 -7.06
N PHE A 82 -12.90 4.73 -6.16
CA PHE A 82 -11.60 4.12 -5.91
C PHE A 82 -11.00 3.56 -7.19
N ASN A 83 -11.75 2.73 -7.93
CA ASN A 83 -11.26 2.11 -9.16
C ASN A 83 -10.85 3.15 -10.22
N GLN A 84 -11.63 4.22 -10.39
CA GLN A 84 -11.28 5.29 -11.33
C GLN A 84 -9.98 5.98 -10.93
N ILE A 85 -9.84 6.36 -9.65
CA ILE A 85 -8.64 7.05 -9.16
C ILE A 85 -7.39 6.17 -9.29
N ILE A 86 -7.51 4.88 -8.95
CA ILE A 86 -6.38 3.94 -9.08
C ILE A 86 -5.99 3.73 -10.55
N LEU A 87 -6.96 3.55 -11.45
CA LEU A 87 -6.67 3.43 -12.88
C LEU A 87 -5.99 4.70 -13.42
N ASP A 88 -6.48 5.87 -13.02
CA ASP A 88 -5.88 7.15 -13.41
C ASP A 88 -4.45 7.30 -12.86
N SER A 89 -4.20 6.86 -11.63
CA SER A 89 -2.87 6.87 -11.01
C SER A 89 -1.91 5.90 -11.70
N ILE A 90 -2.32 4.66 -11.96
CA ILE A 90 -1.53 3.68 -12.73
C ILE A 90 -1.22 4.26 -14.12
N SER A 91 -2.22 4.86 -14.77
CA SER A 91 -2.07 5.48 -16.09
C SER A 91 -1.02 6.58 -16.12
N ARG A 92 -1.07 7.53 -15.18
CA ARG A 92 -0.07 8.60 -15.06
C ARG A 92 1.32 8.08 -14.70
N PHE A 93 1.39 7.09 -13.81
CA PHE A 93 2.65 6.46 -13.39
C PHE A 93 3.33 5.68 -14.53
N SER A 94 2.54 5.13 -15.45
CA SER A 94 3.05 4.32 -16.57
C SER A 94 3.45 5.17 -17.79
N GLY A 95 2.95 6.40 -17.90
CA GLY A 95 3.26 7.31 -19.01
C GLY A 95 4.57 8.08 -18.83
N PRO A 96 5.01 8.83 -19.87
CA PRO A 96 6.09 9.81 -19.73
C PRO A 96 5.71 10.86 -18.67
N SER A 97 6.69 11.30 -17.88
CA SER A 97 6.51 12.18 -16.70
C SER A 97 5.69 13.46 -16.95
N ASP A 98 5.61 13.93 -18.20
CA ASP A 98 4.88 15.15 -18.58
C ASP A 98 3.38 14.93 -18.90
N THR A 99 2.92 13.67 -18.90
CA THR A 99 1.54 13.33 -19.26
C THR A 99 0.59 13.51 -18.08
N GLN A 100 0.02 14.71 -17.94
CA GLN A 100 -0.95 15.00 -16.86
C GLN A 100 -2.31 14.32 -17.04
N VAL A 101 -2.67 13.94 -18.27
CA VAL A 101 -3.98 13.37 -18.59
C VAL A 101 -3.91 11.84 -18.64
N ALA A 102 -4.68 11.19 -17.78
CA ALA A 102 -4.82 9.74 -17.77
C ALA A 102 -5.38 9.22 -19.11
N GLN A 103 -4.83 8.13 -19.60
CA GLN A 103 -5.25 7.39 -20.80
C GLN A 103 -5.65 5.95 -20.43
N PRO A 104 -6.52 5.30 -21.23
CA PRO A 104 -6.77 3.87 -21.08
C PRO A 104 -5.46 3.08 -21.14
N LEU A 105 -5.31 2.05 -20.30
CA LEU A 105 -4.08 1.26 -20.21
C LEU A 105 -3.78 0.54 -21.53
N GLU A 106 -4.80 0.15 -22.27
CA GLU A 106 -4.68 -0.42 -23.62
C GLU A 106 -3.98 0.55 -24.57
N LYS A 107 -4.31 1.85 -24.50
CA LYS A 107 -3.68 2.86 -25.35
C LYS A 107 -2.21 3.08 -25.00
N ILE A 108 -1.86 3.00 -23.71
CA ILE A 108 -0.45 3.05 -23.27
C ILE A 108 0.28 1.82 -23.81
N ALA A 109 -0.34 0.65 -23.69
CA ALA A 109 0.23 -0.62 -24.13
C ALA A 109 0.45 -0.66 -25.66
N ASP A 110 -0.52 -0.17 -26.43
CA ASP A 110 -0.44 -0.11 -27.89
C ASP A 110 0.67 0.87 -28.33
N LYS A 111 0.76 2.05 -27.69
CA LYS A 111 1.83 3.02 -27.95
C LYS A 111 3.23 2.48 -27.67
N PHE A 112 3.40 1.70 -26.61
CA PHE A 112 4.68 1.05 -26.30
C PHE A 112 5.11 0.11 -27.44
N ILE A 113 4.19 -0.72 -27.93
CA ILE A 113 4.46 -1.63 -29.07
C ILE A 113 4.71 -0.85 -30.36
N GLU A 114 4.00 0.25 -30.60
CA GLU A 114 4.27 1.16 -31.72
C GLU A 114 5.66 1.80 -31.64
N GLY A 115 6.08 2.21 -30.44
CA GLY A 115 7.42 2.74 -30.18
C GLY A 115 8.52 1.72 -30.52
N TYR A 116 8.35 0.47 -30.08
CA TYR A 116 9.29 -0.59 -30.43
C TYR A 116 9.36 -0.85 -31.94
N LYS A 117 8.21 -0.89 -32.63
CA LYS A 117 8.15 -1.05 -34.10
C LYS A 117 8.88 0.07 -34.84
N ALA A 118 8.78 1.31 -34.36
CA ALA A 118 9.49 2.43 -34.94
C ALA A 118 11.00 2.28 -34.74
N PHE A 119 11.42 1.91 -33.53
CA PHE A 119 12.83 1.68 -33.19
C PHE A 119 13.48 0.58 -34.04
N THR A 120 12.84 -0.58 -34.20
CA THR A 120 13.40 -1.69 -34.99
C THR A 120 13.50 -1.35 -36.47
N LYS A 121 12.55 -0.56 -37.01
CA LYS A 121 12.62 -0.07 -38.39
C LYS A 121 13.82 0.85 -38.63
N GLU A 122 14.20 1.65 -37.64
CA GLU A 122 15.32 2.60 -37.73
C GLU A 122 16.69 1.92 -37.51
N THR A 123 16.75 0.88 -36.68
CA THR A 123 18.00 0.25 -36.23
C THR A 123 18.38 -1.04 -36.97
N GLY A 124 17.46 -1.62 -37.77
CA GLY A 124 17.72 -2.82 -38.55
C GLY A 124 17.79 -4.08 -37.68
N ASP A 125 18.83 -4.90 -37.86
CA ASP A 125 18.96 -6.24 -37.23
C ASP A 125 19.29 -6.22 -35.72
N TYR A 126 19.36 -5.04 -35.09
CA TYR A 126 19.64 -4.92 -33.66
C TYR A 126 18.37 -5.00 -32.82
N GLU A 127 17.86 -6.23 -32.63
CA GLU A 127 16.66 -6.49 -31.85
C GLU A 127 17.01 -6.80 -30.39
N ILE A 128 16.98 -5.77 -29.52
CA ILE A 128 16.93 -5.97 -28.07
C ILE A 128 15.46 -6.02 -27.64
N PRO A 129 14.99 -7.07 -26.92
CA PRO A 129 13.65 -7.10 -26.38
C PRO A 129 13.41 -5.98 -25.37
N TRP A 130 12.34 -5.20 -25.55
CA TRP A 130 11.91 -4.19 -24.58
C TRP A 130 10.86 -4.75 -23.65
N PHE A 131 10.89 -4.40 -22.36
CA PHE A 131 9.79 -4.77 -21.47
C PHE A 131 9.39 -3.65 -20.53
N VAL A 132 8.12 -3.65 -20.15
CA VAL A 132 7.58 -2.86 -19.04
C VAL A 132 6.63 -3.72 -18.23
N GLU A 133 6.88 -3.84 -16.93
CA GLU A 133 5.97 -4.49 -16.00
C GLU A 133 5.52 -3.50 -14.94
N ILE A 134 4.21 -3.30 -14.86
CA ILE A 134 3.56 -2.44 -13.87
C ILE A 134 2.73 -3.31 -12.95
N ILE A 135 2.99 -3.21 -11.65
CA ILE A 135 2.28 -3.94 -10.60
C ILE A 135 1.58 -2.95 -9.69
N GLY A 136 0.26 -3.04 -9.60
CA GLY A 136 -0.58 -2.30 -8.66
C GLY A 136 -1.19 -3.22 -7.61
N LYS A 137 -1.08 -2.90 -6.33
CA LYS A 137 -1.66 -3.76 -5.27
C LYS A 137 -2.03 -2.98 -4.02
N VAL A 138 -3.02 -3.48 -3.29
CA VAL A 138 -3.35 -3.00 -1.96
C VAL A 138 -2.36 -3.59 -0.96
N ILE A 139 -1.65 -2.74 -0.22
CA ILE A 139 -0.66 -3.18 0.78
C ILE A 139 -1.17 -3.03 2.21
N TYR A 140 -2.13 -2.13 2.43
CA TYR A 140 -2.74 -1.92 3.74
C TYR A 140 -4.15 -1.34 3.59
N GLN A 141 -5.04 -1.67 4.52
CA GLN A 141 -6.35 -1.03 4.63
C GLN A 141 -6.86 -1.06 6.06
N ASN A 142 -7.68 -0.08 6.41
CA ASN A 142 -8.49 -0.05 7.62
C ASN A 142 -9.85 0.61 7.35
N ALA A 143 -10.54 1.06 8.40
CA ALA A 143 -11.85 1.69 8.28
C ALA A 143 -11.84 3.07 7.55
N LYS A 144 -10.67 3.68 7.34
CA LYS A 144 -10.55 5.05 6.83
C LYS A 144 -9.76 5.14 5.55
N ILE A 145 -8.78 4.27 5.35
CA ILE A 145 -7.87 4.35 4.22
C ILE A 145 -7.62 3.01 3.55
N ILE A 146 -7.23 3.10 2.28
CA ILE A 146 -6.61 2.02 1.49
C ILE A 146 -5.26 2.56 1.02
N THR A 147 -4.17 1.91 1.42
CA THR A 147 -2.82 2.20 0.90
C THR A 147 -2.55 1.29 -0.28
N TYR A 148 -2.36 1.90 -1.43
CA TYR A 148 -2.12 1.22 -2.70
C TYR A 148 -0.69 1.48 -3.18
N GLN A 149 0.03 0.44 -3.56
CA GLN A 149 1.37 0.53 -4.15
C GLN A 149 1.27 0.38 -5.67
N VAL A 150 2.00 1.19 -6.41
CA VAL A 150 2.28 0.96 -7.83
C VAL A 150 3.79 0.89 -8.02
N SER A 151 4.29 -0.17 -8.66
CA SER A 151 5.69 -0.30 -9.03
C SER A 151 5.82 -0.58 -10.52
N LYS A 152 6.89 -0.08 -11.13
CA LYS A 152 7.25 -0.30 -12.52
C LYS A 152 8.68 -0.80 -12.60
N ILE A 153 8.92 -1.82 -13.41
CA ILE A 153 10.25 -2.14 -13.94
C ILE A 153 10.19 -2.04 -15.45
N GLU A 154 11.18 -1.39 -16.05
CA GLU A 154 11.21 -1.16 -17.50
C GLU A 154 12.60 -1.28 -18.07
N PHE A 155 12.68 -1.76 -19.31
CA PHE A 155 13.91 -1.85 -20.08
C PHE A 155 13.58 -1.61 -21.55
N GLU A 156 14.13 -0.55 -22.12
CA GLU A 156 13.99 -0.21 -23.54
C GLU A 156 15.37 -0.18 -24.22
N GLY A 157 16.33 -0.97 -23.69
CA GLY A 157 17.75 -0.95 -24.05
C GLY A 157 18.63 -0.25 -23.01
N GLY A 158 19.94 -0.19 -23.28
CA GLY A 158 20.95 0.35 -22.35
C GLY A 158 21.62 -0.73 -21.50
N ALA A 159 22.26 -0.32 -20.40
CA ALA A 159 23.08 -1.20 -19.57
C ALA A 159 22.26 -2.09 -18.60
N HIS A 160 21.12 -1.60 -18.11
CA HIS A 160 20.27 -2.31 -17.14
C HIS A 160 18.82 -1.78 -17.16
N PRO A 161 17.85 -2.51 -16.59
CA PRO A 161 16.49 -2.02 -16.38
C PRO A 161 16.42 -0.86 -15.39
N ASN A 162 15.37 -0.05 -15.48
CA ASN A 162 15.00 0.95 -14.49
C ASN A 162 13.83 0.43 -13.65
N SER A 163 13.72 0.93 -12.42
CA SER A 163 12.60 0.61 -11.54
C SER A 163 12.14 1.83 -10.76
N LEU A 164 10.83 1.97 -10.61
CA LEU A 164 10.17 3.03 -9.84
C LEU A 164 9.08 2.42 -8.97
N LEU A 165 8.81 3.04 -7.82
CA LEU A 165 7.69 2.72 -6.95
C LEU A 165 7.07 4.03 -6.44
N ASP A 166 5.74 4.02 -6.33
CA ASP A 166 4.94 5.07 -5.72
C ASP A 166 3.80 4.48 -4.87
N TYR A 167 3.30 5.29 -3.94
CA TYR A 167 2.23 4.94 -3.02
C TYR A 167 1.07 5.93 -3.12
N TYR A 168 -0.15 5.40 -3.05
CA TYR A 168 -1.39 6.18 -3.06
C TYR A 168 -2.19 5.84 -1.82
N ILE A 169 -2.35 6.82 -0.93
CA ILE A 169 -3.13 6.66 0.30
C ILE A 169 -4.54 7.20 0.03
N TYR A 170 -5.46 6.30 -0.31
CA TYR A 170 -6.85 6.67 -0.61
C TYR A 170 -7.67 6.80 0.67
N SER A 171 -8.26 7.97 0.90
CA SER A 171 -9.24 8.20 1.98
C SER A 171 -10.63 7.76 1.56
N ILE A 172 -11.19 6.78 2.27
CA ILE A 172 -12.55 6.27 2.06
C ILE A 172 -13.60 7.36 2.36
N PRO A 173 -13.51 8.11 3.48
CA PRO A 173 -14.46 9.20 3.76
C PRO A 173 -14.38 10.35 2.75
N GLU A 174 -13.17 10.76 2.37
CA GLU A 174 -12.97 11.94 1.51
C GLU A 174 -12.99 11.63 0.01
N LYS A 175 -12.94 10.34 -0.36
CA LYS A 175 -12.98 9.84 -1.74
C LYS A 175 -11.88 10.43 -2.64
N ARG A 176 -10.67 10.56 -2.09
CA ARG A 176 -9.49 11.12 -2.78
C ARG A 176 -8.20 10.52 -2.25
N ILE A 177 -7.10 10.73 -2.99
CA ILE A 177 -5.74 10.49 -2.48
C ILE A 177 -5.36 11.59 -1.49
N LEU A 178 -4.82 11.17 -0.35
CA LEU A 178 -4.21 12.02 0.66
C LEU A 178 -2.79 12.37 0.24
N LYS A 179 -2.39 13.62 0.50
CA LYS A 179 -1.02 14.12 0.33
C LYS A 179 -0.26 14.03 1.66
N ALA A 180 1.06 14.22 1.62
CA ALA A 180 1.88 14.36 2.82
C ALA A 180 1.29 15.38 3.81
N SER A 181 0.82 16.54 3.32
CA SER A 181 0.23 17.60 4.16
C SER A 181 -1.10 17.24 4.83
N ASP A 182 -1.79 16.19 4.38
CA ASP A 182 -3.01 15.70 5.04
C ASP A 182 -2.68 14.79 6.24
N ILE A 183 -1.45 14.26 6.30
CA ILE A 183 -1.02 13.23 7.25
C ILE A 183 0.08 13.74 8.18
N ILE A 184 1.03 14.51 7.67
CA ILE A 184 2.15 15.09 8.40
C ILE A 184 1.72 16.47 8.87
N LYS A 185 1.91 16.74 10.16
CA LYS A 185 1.62 18.03 10.76
C LYS A 185 2.63 19.06 10.23
N ALA A 186 2.12 20.16 9.67
CA ALA A 186 2.97 21.24 9.15
C ALA A 186 4.03 21.69 10.17
N GLY A 187 5.27 21.81 9.72
CA GLY A 187 6.44 22.13 10.55
C GLY A 187 7.09 20.92 11.22
N SER A 188 6.63 19.70 10.95
CA SER A 188 7.22 18.45 11.49
C SER A 188 8.18 17.76 10.53
N GLU A 189 8.32 18.28 9.30
CA GLU A 189 9.07 17.66 8.21
C GLU A 189 10.55 17.45 8.58
N GLU A 190 11.16 18.44 9.24
CA GLU A 190 12.56 18.36 9.68
C GLU A 190 12.75 17.27 10.75
N LYS A 191 11.86 17.20 11.75
CA LYS A 191 11.91 16.18 12.79
C LYS A 191 11.72 14.77 12.22
N ILE A 192 10.82 14.62 11.25
CA ILE A 192 10.63 13.34 10.56
C ILE A 192 11.89 12.99 9.76
N SER A 193 12.48 13.94 9.05
CA SER A 193 13.77 13.77 8.35
C SER A 193 14.90 13.32 9.29
N GLU A 194 14.97 13.87 10.51
CA GLU A 194 15.90 13.41 11.55
C GLU A 194 15.63 11.96 11.98
N LEU A 195 14.37 11.58 12.19
CA LEU A 195 13.98 10.21 12.53
C LEU A 195 14.34 9.22 11.40
N ILE A 196 14.06 9.57 10.15
CA ILE A 196 14.43 8.77 8.96
C ILE A 196 15.95 8.59 8.91
N THR A 197 16.70 9.69 9.05
CA THR A 197 18.16 9.66 9.03
C THR A 197 18.72 8.79 10.15
N LYS A 198 18.19 8.90 11.37
CA LYS A 198 18.59 8.10 12.52
C LYS A 198 18.32 6.61 12.27
N LYS A 199 17.13 6.27 11.78
CA LYS A 199 16.77 4.89 11.43
C LYS A 199 17.66 4.32 10.34
N LEU A 200 17.92 5.10 9.30
CA LEU A 200 18.79 4.67 8.21
C LEU A 200 20.20 4.37 8.70
N LYS A 201 20.77 5.23 9.56
CA LYS A 201 22.07 4.96 10.21
C LYS A 201 22.06 3.64 11.00
N GLN A 202 21.00 3.40 11.78
CA GLN A 202 20.84 2.15 12.53
C GLN A 202 20.78 0.93 11.59
N MET A 203 19.97 0.99 10.51
CA MET A 203 19.86 -0.08 9.51
C MET A 203 21.20 -0.40 8.82
N LYS A 204 22.09 0.59 8.71
CA LYS A 204 23.42 0.46 8.10
C LYS A 204 24.54 0.25 9.14
N ASN A 205 24.20 -0.02 10.39
CA ASN A 205 25.14 -0.22 11.49
C ASN A 205 26.14 0.95 11.67
N LEU A 206 25.66 2.17 11.45
CA LEU A 206 26.42 3.41 11.66
C LEU A 206 26.13 3.99 13.05
N ARG A 207 27.16 4.54 13.70
CA ARG A 207 26.99 5.34 14.93
C ARG A 207 26.29 6.66 14.59
N GLU A 208 25.67 7.28 15.59
CA GLU A 208 24.91 8.53 15.39
C GLU A 208 25.75 9.67 14.77
N ASN A 209 27.04 9.73 15.11
CA ASN A 209 27.99 10.72 14.59
C ASN A 209 28.67 10.34 13.27
N GLU A 210 28.43 9.14 12.72
CA GLU A 210 29.01 8.74 11.44
C GLU A 210 28.21 9.28 10.26
N SER A 211 28.91 9.61 9.16
CA SER A 211 28.30 10.07 7.91
C SER A 211 27.61 8.91 7.19
N LEU A 212 26.46 9.19 6.56
CA LEU A 212 25.76 8.25 5.69
C LEU A 212 26.57 7.90 4.43
N GLU A 213 27.52 8.76 4.03
CA GLU A 213 28.46 8.51 2.92
C GLU A 213 29.29 7.23 3.14
N LYS A 214 29.56 6.86 4.40
CA LYS A 214 30.26 5.60 4.74
C LYS A 214 29.47 4.37 4.28
N ALA A 215 28.15 4.51 4.15
CA ALA A 215 27.25 3.48 3.63
C ALA A 215 26.82 3.72 2.17
N GLY A 216 27.47 4.65 1.46
CA GLY A 216 27.25 4.89 0.02
C GLY A 216 26.12 5.86 -0.31
N TYR A 217 25.52 6.52 0.67
CA TYR A 217 24.48 7.53 0.47
C TYR A 217 25.09 8.90 0.17
N SER A 218 24.46 9.67 -0.71
CA SER A 218 24.94 10.99 -1.14
C SER A 218 24.53 12.11 -0.19
N GLU A 219 23.51 11.87 0.63
CA GLU A 219 22.90 12.88 1.50
C GLU A 219 23.50 12.85 2.91
N LYS A 220 23.73 14.04 3.50
CA LYS A 220 24.08 14.16 4.93
C LYS A 220 22.89 13.85 5.85
N SER A 221 21.69 14.17 5.37
CA SER A 221 20.41 13.96 6.04
C SER A 221 19.35 13.63 4.99
N VAL A 222 18.51 12.65 5.27
CA VAL A 222 17.48 12.19 4.35
C VAL A 222 16.20 13.00 4.55
N LYS A 223 15.86 13.83 3.56
CA LYS A 223 14.62 14.62 3.56
C LYS A 223 13.41 13.72 3.34
N ILE A 224 12.25 14.16 3.81
CA ILE A 224 10.98 13.52 3.43
C ILE A 224 10.75 13.68 1.92
N ASN A 225 10.10 12.68 1.31
CA ASN A 225 9.56 12.75 -0.04
C ASN A 225 8.06 12.42 -0.01
N ASP A 226 7.39 12.56 -1.15
CA ASP A 226 5.97 12.23 -1.28
C ASP A 226 5.71 10.72 -1.50
N THR A 227 6.77 9.93 -1.70
CA THR A 227 6.72 8.47 -1.89
C THR A 227 6.67 7.75 -0.54
N PHE A 228 5.54 7.83 0.15
CA PHE A 228 5.36 7.18 1.45
C PHE A 228 4.03 6.43 1.58
N ALA A 229 4.02 5.39 2.40
CA ALA A 229 2.87 4.54 2.66
C ALA A 229 2.43 4.65 4.12
N VAL A 230 1.12 4.65 4.35
CA VAL A 230 0.59 4.27 5.66
C VAL A 230 0.51 2.75 5.72
N ILE A 231 1.22 2.15 6.67
CA ILE A 231 1.19 0.72 6.97
C ILE A 231 0.63 0.51 8.38
N LYS A 232 0.41 -0.75 8.76
CA LYS A 232 -0.21 -1.08 10.05
C LYS A 232 0.60 -0.53 11.24
N GLU A 233 1.92 -0.60 11.18
CA GLU A 233 2.83 -0.25 12.27
C GLU A 233 3.23 1.24 12.28
N GLY A 234 3.00 1.98 11.20
CA GLY A 234 3.54 3.33 11.04
C GLY A 234 3.48 3.90 9.62
N LEU A 235 4.44 4.75 9.30
CA LEU A 235 4.71 5.23 7.95
C LEU A 235 5.96 4.56 7.38
N GLU A 236 5.92 4.19 6.11
CA GLU A 236 7.09 3.78 5.35
C GLU A 236 7.44 4.86 4.33
N PHE A 237 8.64 5.42 4.39
CA PHE A 237 9.19 6.31 3.39
C PHE A 237 10.06 5.51 2.43
N TYR A 238 9.79 5.61 1.13
CA TYR A 238 10.51 4.86 0.11
C TYR A 238 11.26 5.81 -0.81
N TYR A 239 12.55 5.56 -0.95
CA TYR A 239 13.46 6.30 -1.82
C TYR A 239 13.86 5.40 -2.98
N ASN A 240 13.42 5.76 -4.17
CA ASN A 240 13.77 5.11 -5.42
C ASN A 240 15.28 5.23 -5.70
N ASN A 241 15.74 4.43 -6.67
CA ASN A 241 17.11 4.54 -7.17
C ASN A 241 17.42 6.00 -7.54
N TYR A 242 18.63 6.44 -7.21
CA TYR A 242 19.12 7.80 -7.44
C TYR A 242 18.48 8.91 -6.61
N GLU A 243 17.47 8.65 -5.76
CA GLU A 243 16.94 9.71 -4.87
C GLU A 243 17.93 10.09 -3.77
N ILE A 244 18.54 9.09 -3.10
CA ILE A 244 19.48 9.34 -1.99
C ILE A 244 20.78 8.52 -2.10
N ALA A 245 20.89 7.65 -3.10
CA ALA A 245 22.04 6.77 -3.32
C ALA A 245 22.17 6.35 -4.79
N PRO A 246 23.37 5.93 -5.23
CA PRO A 246 23.57 5.36 -6.56
C PRO A 246 22.74 4.08 -6.79
N TYR A 247 22.38 3.81 -8.05
CA TYR A 247 21.62 2.61 -8.45
C TYR A 247 22.19 1.30 -7.91
N ALA A 248 23.52 1.15 -7.85
CA ALA A 248 24.16 -0.06 -7.34
C ALA A 248 23.82 -0.37 -5.86
N LEU A 249 23.40 0.63 -5.08
CA LEU A 249 22.95 0.45 -3.70
C LEU A 249 21.47 0.01 -3.62
N GLY A 250 20.73 0.21 -4.70
CA GLY A 250 19.29 -0.05 -4.78
C GLY A 250 18.44 1.01 -4.06
N PRO A 251 17.10 0.86 -4.12
CA PRO A 251 16.18 1.73 -3.41
C PRO A 251 16.28 1.50 -1.90
N THR A 252 15.78 2.45 -1.11
CA THR A 252 15.81 2.40 0.35
C THR A 252 14.43 2.66 0.93
N ALA A 253 13.93 1.75 1.76
CA ALA A 253 12.70 1.94 2.52
C ALA A 253 13.04 2.15 4.01
N VAL A 254 12.45 3.16 4.64
CA VAL A 254 12.63 3.45 6.07
C VAL A 254 11.26 3.52 6.74
N GLN A 255 11.05 2.66 7.74
CA GLN A 255 9.81 2.63 8.50
C GLN A 255 9.95 3.39 9.81
N LEU A 256 9.01 4.30 10.06
CA LEU A 256 8.84 5.01 11.33
C LEU A 256 7.55 4.52 11.98
N THR A 257 7.66 4.02 13.21
CA THR A 257 6.51 3.50 13.95
C THR A 257 5.57 4.64 14.38
N TRP A 258 4.31 4.30 14.67
CA TRP A 258 3.37 5.24 15.26
C TRP A 258 3.84 5.87 16.57
N GLU A 259 4.62 5.15 17.36
CA GLU A 259 5.19 5.64 18.61
C GLU A 259 6.26 6.71 18.34
N GLU A 260 7.16 6.46 17.40
CA GLU A 260 8.21 7.41 17.00
C GLU A 260 7.64 8.66 16.35
N LEU A 261 6.56 8.52 15.59
CA LEU A 261 5.89 9.63 14.92
C LEU A 261 5.08 10.50 15.90
N GLY A 262 4.54 9.94 16.97
CA GLY A 262 3.87 10.69 18.04
C GLY A 262 2.91 11.78 17.55
N ASP A 263 3.20 13.03 17.92
CA ASP A 263 2.44 14.25 17.60
C ASP A 263 2.87 14.94 16.29
N LEU A 264 3.81 14.34 15.54
CA LEU A 264 4.28 14.82 14.23
C LEU A 264 3.28 14.54 13.09
N ILE A 265 2.24 13.76 13.37
CA ILE A 265 1.24 13.31 12.38
C ILE A 265 -0.20 13.58 12.82
N LEU A 266 -1.09 13.75 11.84
CA LEU A 266 -2.53 13.94 11.98
C LEU A 266 -3.24 12.56 11.94
N GLN A 267 -3.28 11.88 13.08
CA GLN A 267 -3.72 10.48 13.15
C GLN A 267 -5.21 10.26 12.85
N SER A 268 -6.07 11.26 13.10
CA SER A 268 -7.53 11.11 13.00
C SER A 268 -8.03 10.76 11.59
N GLY A 269 -7.29 11.12 10.55
CA GLY A 269 -7.65 10.83 9.16
C GLY A 269 -7.25 9.43 8.67
N ILE A 270 -6.33 8.74 9.37
CA ILE A 270 -5.68 7.52 8.85
C ILE A 270 -5.68 6.34 9.81
N LYS A 271 -6.01 6.54 11.10
CA LYS A 271 -6.19 5.49 12.09
C LYS A 271 -7.65 5.31 12.46
#